data_AF-A0A918BFZ1-F1
#
_entry.id   AF-A0A918BFZ1-F1
#
_cell.length_a   1.000
_cell.length_b   1.000
_cell.length_c   1.000
_cell.angle_alpha   90.00
_cell.angle_beta   90.00
_cell.angle_gamma   90.00
#
_symmetry.space_group_name_H-M   'P 1'
#
loop_
_entity.id
_entity.type
_entity.pdbx_description
1 polymer ?
#
loop_
_entity_poly.entity_id
_entity_poly.type
_entity_poly.pdbx_seq_one_letter_code
_entity_poly.pdbx_strand_id
1 'polypeptide(L)'
;MVPPDGTPRIADPADAAHSGAMRVPRRPRGARKRRASRIPGGPGTPRLPTAAGVALGCLPGLAAAVALVLCAYGVERAAGSAGTASAARAEPAFQAPRPPIVPRAVWLGDDAREQPPPRYDDEVVAVFVHHTDSPGTYDCAEAPGIIRGLYEGQTVGRDWDDLGYNFVVDRCGTIYEGRAGGTDRPVTGAHTQGFNHRTTGIAALGTFTEGAHVPSEMLDAIAALAAWKLGTSGTDPRAEVRLVSSNGGSRYAAGTTATLHAVAGHSDGFMTSCPGAALQARLPDIRTLAARIQGRDTAEQALGKDTGPPVRNTVKQNIAQNEEHTHE
;
A
#
# COMPACT_ATOMS: atom_id res chain seq x y z
N MET A 1 29.25 -14.37 -35.21
CA MET A 1 30.00 -13.10 -35.34
C MET A 1 29.13 -11.98 -34.82
N VAL A 2 29.55 -11.37 -33.71
CA VAL A 2 29.19 -10.03 -33.18
C VAL A 2 30.44 -9.18 -33.51
N PRO A 3 30.41 -7.85 -33.80
CA PRO A 3 29.76 -6.78 -33.02
C PRO A 3 29.32 -5.55 -33.85
N PRO A 4 29.13 -4.33 -33.28
CA PRO A 4 28.31 -3.89 -32.14
C PRO A 4 27.29 -2.80 -32.61
N ASP A 5 26.17 -2.51 -31.94
CA ASP A 5 25.97 -1.30 -31.12
C ASP A 5 24.45 -1.18 -30.85
N GLY A 6 23.97 -1.71 -29.73
CA GLY A 6 22.57 -1.64 -29.32
C GLY A 6 22.35 -0.54 -28.28
N THR A 7 22.25 0.72 -28.72
CA THR A 7 21.74 1.81 -27.86
C THR A 7 20.22 1.82 -27.85
N PRO A 8 19.53 1.68 -26.70
CA PRO A 8 18.12 2.00 -26.60
C PRO A 8 17.95 3.53 -26.61
N ARG A 9 17.11 4.03 -27.53
CA ARG A 9 16.80 5.45 -27.65
C ARG A 9 16.01 5.91 -26.42
N ILE A 10 16.61 6.82 -25.67
CA ILE A 10 15.99 7.63 -24.63
C ILE A 10 15.11 8.68 -25.34
N ALA A 11 13.86 8.81 -24.91
CA ALA A 11 12.98 9.89 -25.35
C ALA A 11 13.52 11.23 -24.86
N ASP A 12 13.67 12.19 -25.79
CA ASP A 12 14.18 13.54 -25.55
C ASP A 12 13.35 14.34 -24.52
N PRO A 13 13.99 15.29 -23.81
CA PRO A 13 13.29 16.25 -22.97
C PRO A 13 12.68 17.35 -23.86
N ALA A 14 11.43 17.71 -23.59
CA ALA A 14 10.81 18.87 -24.22
C ALA A 14 11.48 20.17 -23.76
N ASP A 15 11.90 20.97 -24.74
CA ASP A 15 12.47 22.30 -24.61
C ASP A 15 11.58 23.28 -23.85
N ALA A 16 12.25 24.12 -23.05
CA ALA A 16 11.69 25.32 -22.46
C ALA A 16 11.87 26.52 -23.41
N ALA A 17 10.79 27.27 -23.67
CA ALA A 17 10.75 28.72 -23.54
C ALA A 17 9.38 29.28 -23.98
N HIS A 18 8.65 29.95 -23.08
CA HIS A 18 8.31 31.36 -23.24
C HIS A 18 7.60 31.96 -22.02
N SER A 19 8.21 33.06 -21.57
CA SER A 19 7.82 34.07 -20.59
C SER A 19 6.32 34.36 -20.46
N GLY A 20 5.85 34.37 -19.21
CA GLY A 20 4.61 35.01 -18.79
C GLY A 20 4.73 35.44 -17.33
N ALA A 21 5.07 36.71 -17.12
CA ALA A 21 5.25 37.33 -15.80
C ALA A 21 3.98 37.22 -14.93
N MET A 22 4.13 36.78 -13.68
CA MET A 22 3.16 37.15 -12.64
C MET A 22 3.85 37.46 -11.30
N ARG A 23 3.38 38.57 -10.73
CA ARG A 23 4.02 39.40 -9.71
C ARG A 23 3.96 38.76 -8.33
N VAL A 24 5.07 38.84 -7.60
CA VAL A 24 5.17 38.59 -6.15
C VAL A 24 4.56 39.78 -5.39
N PRO A 25 3.60 39.59 -4.47
CA PRO A 25 3.19 40.65 -3.56
C PRO A 25 4.26 40.83 -2.46
N ARG A 26 4.93 41.98 -2.47
CA ARG A 26 5.81 42.41 -1.37
C ARG A 26 4.97 42.89 -0.17
N ARG A 27 5.31 42.37 1.01
CA ARG A 27 4.88 42.88 2.33
C ARG A 27 5.26 44.36 2.50
N PRO A 28 4.38 45.25 2.99
CA PRO A 28 4.80 46.58 3.42
C PRO A 28 5.41 46.52 4.83
N ARG A 29 6.64 47.02 4.95
CA ARG A 29 7.27 47.39 6.23
C ARG A 29 6.87 48.82 6.61
N GLY A 30 6.41 48.97 7.86
CA GLY A 30 6.69 50.14 8.70
C GLY A 30 5.90 51.43 8.41
N ALA A 31 4.84 51.67 9.19
CA ALA A 31 4.33 53.02 9.45
C ALA A 31 4.54 53.39 10.92
N ARG A 32 5.26 54.50 11.14
CA ARG A 32 5.62 55.09 12.43
C ARG A 32 4.38 55.44 13.27
N LYS A 33 4.41 55.10 14.57
CA LYS A 33 3.46 55.58 15.57
C LYS A 33 3.57 57.11 15.72
N ARG A 34 2.51 57.85 15.38
CA ARG A 34 2.34 59.24 15.79
C ARG A 34 1.68 59.28 17.16
N ARG A 35 2.32 60.01 18.07
CA ARG A 35 1.85 60.33 19.43
C ARG A 35 0.68 61.32 19.31
N ALA A 36 -0.42 61.07 20.00
CA ALA A 36 -1.49 62.05 20.21
C ALA A 36 -1.50 62.52 21.67
N SER A 37 -1.84 63.78 21.82
CA SER A 37 -1.67 64.72 22.93
C SER A 37 -2.62 64.49 24.12
N ARG A 38 -2.14 64.87 25.31
CA ARG A 38 -2.92 65.05 26.55
C ARG A 38 -3.99 66.12 26.37
N ILE A 39 -5.18 65.88 26.91
CA ILE A 39 -6.18 66.90 27.26
C ILE A 39 -6.46 66.79 28.78
N PRO A 40 -6.58 67.91 29.53
CA PRO A 40 -6.80 67.91 30.97
C PRO A 40 -8.28 68.12 31.38
N GLY A 41 -8.66 67.51 32.51
CA GLY A 41 -9.63 68.04 33.50
C GLY A 41 -11.12 67.71 33.33
N GLY A 42 -11.72 67.10 34.37
CA GLY A 42 -13.18 67.01 34.59
C GLY A 42 -13.56 65.96 35.65
N PRO A 43 -14.60 66.16 36.47
CA PRO A 43 -14.51 66.07 37.93
C PRO A 43 -15.00 64.74 38.55
N GLY A 44 -14.78 64.63 39.87
CA GLY A 44 -14.70 63.39 40.63
C GLY A 44 -16.01 62.68 40.96
N THR A 45 -15.87 61.42 41.34
CA THR A 45 -16.90 60.58 41.94
C THR A 45 -16.50 60.19 43.36
N PRO A 46 -17.46 60.12 44.30
CA PRO A 46 -17.16 60.03 45.73
C PRO A 46 -16.67 58.63 46.13
N ARG A 47 -15.69 58.61 47.04
CA ARG A 47 -15.23 57.41 47.76
C ARG A 47 -16.32 56.94 48.72
N LEU A 48 -16.72 55.67 48.59
CA LEU A 48 -17.48 54.95 49.61
C LEU A 48 -16.52 54.34 50.66
N PRO A 49 -16.92 54.28 51.94
CA PRO A 49 -16.04 53.90 53.04
C PRO A 49 -15.72 52.40 53.09
N THR A 50 -14.46 52.13 53.39
CA THR A 50 -13.83 50.85 53.72
C THR A 50 -14.37 50.26 55.02
N ALA A 51 -15.52 49.57 54.98
CA ALA A 51 -15.94 48.68 56.08
C ALA A 51 -17.00 47.62 55.70
N ALA A 52 -17.15 47.26 54.42
CA ALA A 52 -18.12 46.22 54.01
C ALA A 52 -17.60 45.29 52.89
N GLY A 53 -16.28 45.08 52.81
CA GLY A 53 -15.63 44.31 51.74
C GLY A 53 -15.14 42.91 52.13
N VAL A 54 -15.50 42.37 53.29
CA VAL A 54 -14.92 41.11 53.79
C VAL A 54 -15.89 39.92 53.72
N ALA A 55 -17.20 40.12 53.55
CA ALA A 55 -18.17 39.01 53.53
C ALA A 55 -18.58 38.52 52.13
N LEU A 56 -18.17 39.18 51.04
CA LEU A 56 -18.56 38.80 49.67
C LEU A 56 -17.41 38.32 48.77
N GLY A 57 -16.27 37.95 49.36
CA GLY A 57 -15.10 37.41 48.63
C GLY A 57 -14.92 35.90 48.71
N CYS A 58 -15.57 35.21 49.67
CA CYS A 58 -15.31 33.79 49.93
C CYS A 58 -16.25 32.82 49.20
N LEU A 59 -17.42 33.28 48.74
CA LEU A 59 -18.39 32.43 48.05
C LEU A 59 -17.92 31.92 46.68
N PRO A 60 -17.29 32.72 45.79
CA PRO A 60 -16.78 32.20 44.52
C PRO A 60 -15.55 31.28 44.71
N GLY A 61 -14.73 31.53 45.74
CA GLY A 61 -13.59 30.68 46.07
C GLY A 61 -14.00 29.29 46.59
N LEU A 62 -15.05 29.23 47.42
CA LEU A 62 -15.58 27.97 47.93
C LEU A 62 -16.24 27.14 46.81
N ALA A 63 -16.99 27.80 45.90
CA ALA A 63 -17.60 27.14 44.75
C ALA A 63 -16.55 26.57 43.78
N ALA A 64 -15.46 27.29 43.54
CA ALA A 64 -14.35 26.81 42.72
C ALA A 64 -13.63 25.60 43.36
N ALA A 65 -13.44 25.61 44.68
CA ALA A 65 -12.84 24.49 45.40
C ALA A 65 -13.72 23.23 45.36
N VAL A 66 -15.04 23.37 45.52
CA VAL A 66 -16.00 22.25 45.42
C VAL A 66 -16.04 21.69 43.99
N ALA A 67 -16.03 22.55 42.97
CA ALA A 67 -15.98 22.11 41.57
C ALA A 67 -14.68 21.33 41.26
N LEU A 68 -13.54 21.78 41.79
CA LEU A 68 -12.25 21.08 41.66
C LEU A 68 -12.27 19.71 42.34
N VAL A 69 -12.84 19.60 43.54
CA VAL A 69 -12.97 18.32 44.26
C VAL A 69 -13.91 17.37 43.52
N LEU A 70 -15.02 17.87 42.98
CA LEU A 70 -15.95 17.06 42.16
C LEU A 70 -15.33 16.60 40.84
N CYS A 71 -14.52 17.45 40.20
CA CYS A 71 -13.73 17.08 39.02
C CYS A 71 -12.67 16.02 39.36
N ALA A 72 -11.96 16.17 40.47
CA ALA A 72 -10.95 15.20 40.91
C ALA A 72 -11.59 13.84 41.24
N TYR A 73 -12.69 13.82 41.99
CA TYR A 73 -13.44 12.59 42.30
C TYR A 73 -14.11 11.96 41.07
N GLY A 74 -14.54 12.78 40.10
CA GLY A 74 -15.10 12.29 38.83
C GLY A 74 -14.04 11.63 37.94
N VAL A 75 -12.82 12.19 37.92
CA VAL A 75 -11.68 11.63 37.19
C VAL A 75 -11.17 10.34 37.84
N GLU A 76 -11.14 10.26 39.18
CA GLU A 76 -10.73 9.04 39.90
C GLU A 76 -11.72 7.88 39.74
N ARG A 77 -13.03 8.15 39.68
CA ARG A 77 -14.04 7.11 39.38
C ARG A 77 -14.03 6.68 37.90
N ALA A 78 -13.69 7.56 36.97
CA ALA A 78 -13.48 7.20 35.57
C ALA A 78 -12.20 6.36 35.37
N ALA A 79 -11.14 6.65 36.14
CA ALA A 79 -9.91 5.88 36.13
C ALA A 79 -10.06 4.47 36.74
N GLY A 80 -10.95 4.30 37.72
CA GLY A 80 -11.21 3.01 38.38
C GLY A 80 -12.05 2.00 37.58
N SER A 81 -12.66 2.41 36.45
CA SER A 81 -13.50 1.54 35.62
C SER A 81 -12.97 1.32 34.20
N ALA A 82 -11.84 1.94 33.83
CA ALA A 82 -11.18 1.72 32.56
C ALA A 82 -10.15 0.59 32.68
N GLY A 83 -10.61 -0.61 33.10
CA GLY A 83 -9.95 -1.82 32.68
C GLY A 83 -10.14 -1.93 31.17
N THR A 84 -9.19 -1.39 30.40
CA THR A 84 -9.09 -1.61 28.96
C THR A 84 -8.81 -3.09 28.75
N ALA A 85 -9.87 -3.90 28.73
CA ALA A 85 -9.84 -5.16 28.03
C ALA A 85 -9.43 -4.80 26.60
N SER A 86 -8.16 -5.05 26.27
CA SER A 86 -7.68 -5.05 24.90
C SER A 86 -8.57 -6.06 24.19
N ALA A 87 -9.57 -5.57 23.46
CA ALA A 87 -10.32 -6.40 22.55
C ALA A 87 -9.28 -6.93 21.57
N ALA A 88 -8.85 -8.19 21.77
CA ALA A 88 -8.03 -8.89 20.80
C ALA A 88 -8.74 -8.72 19.46
N ARG A 89 -8.08 -8.03 18.53
CA ARG A 89 -8.63 -7.78 17.19
C ARG A 89 -8.97 -9.17 16.66
N ALA A 90 -10.25 -9.42 16.39
CA ALA A 90 -10.68 -10.71 15.90
C ALA A 90 -9.87 -11.01 14.63
N GLU A 91 -9.17 -12.15 14.62
CA GLU A 91 -8.42 -12.58 13.45
C GLU A 91 -9.36 -12.62 12.24
N PRO A 92 -8.95 -12.07 11.09
CA PRO A 92 -9.77 -12.12 9.88
C PRO A 92 -10.23 -13.56 9.60
N ALA A 93 -11.53 -13.76 9.44
CA ALA A 93 -12.10 -15.09 9.16
C ALA A 93 -11.64 -15.67 7.80
N PHE A 94 -11.14 -14.80 6.91
CA PHE A 94 -10.71 -15.15 5.56
C PHE A 94 -9.26 -14.72 5.36
N GLN A 95 -8.36 -15.66 5.55
CA GLN A 95 -6.91 -15.51 5.38
C GLN A 95 -6.41 -16.46 4.29
N ALA A 96 -5.18 -16.25 3.84
CA ALA A 96 -4.48 -17.13 2.91
C ALA A 96 -3.07 -17.39 3.42
N PRO A 97 -2.50 -18.59 3.15
CA PRO A 97 -1.13 -18.90 3.54
C PRO A 97 -0.13 -17.98 2.82
N ARG A 98 0.97 -17.66 3.50
CA ARG A 98 2.10 -16.97 2.88
C ARG A 98 2.68 -17.86 1.77
N PRO A 99 2.75 -17.41 0.50
CA PRO A 99 3.39 -18.18 -0.55
C PRO A 99 4.92 -18.27 -0.31
N PRO A 100 5.62 -19.21 -0.95
CA PRO A 100 7.08 -19.21 -0.96
C PRO A 100 7.61 -17.91 -1.57
N ILE A 101 8.54 -17.25 -0.88
CA ILE A 101 9.13 -15.97 -1.31
C ILE A 101 10.64 -16.11 -1.28
N VAL A 102 11.29 -15.85 -2.41
CA VAL A 102 12.73 -15.75 -2.53
C VAL A 102 13.18 -14.45 -1.85
N PRO A 103 14.00 -14.53 -0.78
CA PRO A 103 14.40 -13.34 -0.03
C PRO A 103 15.41 -12.52 -0.81
N ARG A 104 15.54 -11.23 -0.43
CA ARG A 104 16.48 -10.30 -1.07
C ARG A 104 17.91 -10.80 -1.15
N ALA A 105 18.39 -11.49 -0.11
CA ALA A 105 19.74 -12.03 -0.05
C ALA A 105 20.09 -12.96 -1.23
N VAL A 106 19.08 -13.61 -1.85
CA VAL A 106 19.30 -14.52 -2.99
C VAL A 106 19.52 -13.76 -4.30
N TRP A 107 18.80 -12.66 -4.55
CA TRP A 107 18.86 -11.95 -5.83
C TRP A 107 19.71 -10.67 -5.78
N LEU A 108 19.77 -10.01 -4.62
CA LEU A 108 20.54 -8.78 -4.42
C LEU A 108 21.96 -9.06 -3.93
N GLY A 109 22.16 -10.12 -3.14
CA GLY A 109 23.48 -10.44 -2.57
C GLY A 109 24.08 -9.25 -1.83
N ASP A 110 25.36 -8.97 -2.11
CA ASP A 110 26.14 -7.87 -1.51
C ASP A 110 25.89 -6.51 -2.19
N ASP A 111 25.09 -6.45 -3.25
CA ASP A 111 24.79 -5.22 -4.01
C ASP A 111 23.76 -4.32 -3.29
N ALA A 112 23.35 -4.69 -2.07
CA ALA A 112 22.43 -3.92 -1.26
C ALA A 112 23.07 -2.61 -0.78
N ARG A 113 22.51 -1.48 -1.21
CA ARG A 113 22.91 -0.16 -0.72
C ARG A 113 22.31 0.10 0.66
N GLU A 114 22.99 0.93 1.46
CA GLU A 114 22.41 1.47 2.69
C GLU A 114 21.11 2.21 2.37
N GLN A 115 20.01 1.79 2.99
CA GLN A 115 18.69 2.39 2.81
C GLN A 115 18.25 3.10 4.08
N PRO A 116 17.42 4.15 3.97
CA PRO A 116 16.72 4.65 5.14
C PRO A 116 15.82 3.55 5.73
N PRO A 117 15.48 3.64 7.03
CA PRO A 117 14.59 2.68 7.65
C PRO A 117 13.25 2.55 6.89
N PRO A 118 12.72 1.33 6.76
CA PRO A 118 11.44 1.09 6.10
C PRO A 118 10.31 1.81 6.85
N ARG A 119 9.33 2.28 6.07
CA ARG A 119 8.09 2.87 6.57
C ARG A 119 6.97 1.83 6.51
N TYR A 120 6.05 1.91 7.45
CA TYR A 120 4.97 0.96 7.62
C TYR A 120 3.64 1.68 7.73
N ASP A 121 2.63 1.13 7.08
CA ASP A 121 1.24 1.49 7.31
C ASP A 121 0.62 0.62 8.40
N ASP A 122 -0.65 0.84 8.72
CA ASP A 122 -1.38 0.06 9.72
C ASP A 122 -1.83 -1.31 9.19
N GLU A 123 -2.20 -1.39 7.91
CA GLU A 123 -2.63 -2.61 7.24
C GLU A 123 -2.52 -2.50 5.70
N VAL A 124 -2.68 -3.62 5.01
CA VAL A 124 -2.81 -3.66 3.53
C VAL A 124 -4.28 -3.88 3.17
N VAL A 125 -4.88 -2.91 2.48
CA VAL A 125 -6.29 -3.00 2.01
C VAL A 125 -6.41 -3.05 0.50
N ALA A 126 -5.33 -2.80 -0.24
CA ALA A 126 -5.32 -2.94 -1.69
C ALA A 126 -4.00 -3.45 -2.23
N VAL A 127 -4.04 -4.01 -3.43
CA VAL A 127 -2.88 -4.46 -4.21
C VAL A 127 -2.91 -3.74 -5.56
N PHE A 128 -1.78 -3.17 -5.94
CA PHE A 128 -1.57 -2.66 -7.30
C PHE A 128 -0.68 -3.63 -8.07
N VAL A 129 -1.20 -4.12 -9.20
CA VAL A 129 -0.46 -4.96 -10.15
C VAL A 129 0.23 -4.06 -11.18
N HIS A 130 1.50 -4.35 -11.40
CA HIS A 130 2.38 -3.67 -12.34
C HIS A 130 2.97 -4.67 -13.33
N HIS A 131 3.48 -4.15 -14.44
CA HIS A 131 4.57 -4.80 -15.14
C HIS A 131 5.87 -4.02 -14.91
N THR A 132 7.01 -4.63 -15.19
CA THR A 132 8.33 -3.98 -15.06
C THR A 132 8.77 -3.26 -16.32
N ASP A 133 8.11 -3.54 -17.45
CA ASP A 133 8.55 -3.14 -18.79
C ASP A 133 9.96 -3.65 -19.15
N SER A 134 10.33 -4.79 -18.56
CA SER A 134 11.56 -5.51 -18.88
C SER A 134 11.30 -6.55 -19.98
N PRO A 135 12.35 -7.12 -20.60
CA PRO A 135 12.17 -8.23 -21.54
C PRO A 135 11.27 -9.33 -20.96
N GLY A 136 10.29 -9.79 -21.75
CA GLY A 136 9.38 -10.88 -21.37
C GLY A 136 9.92 -12.28 -21.71
N THR A 137 10.99 -12.35 -22.49
CA THR A 137 11.67 -13.61 -22.87
C THR A 137 12.99 -13.69 -22.13
N TYR A 138 13.06 -14.59 -21.17
CA TYR A 138 14.25 -14.95 -20.39
C TYR A 138 14.05 -16.36 -19.81
N ASP A 139 15.15 -17.01 -19.44
CA ASP A 139 15.11 -18.20 -18.61
C ASP A 139 14.87 -17.79 -17.15
N CYS A 140 14.01 -18.49 -16.42
CA CYS A 140 13.65 -18.06 -15.06
C CYS A 140 14.83 -18.01 -14.09
N ALA A 141 15.93 -18.71 -14.37
CA ALA A 141 17.19 -18.59 -13.64
C ALA A 141 17.88 -17.22 -13.81
N GLU A 142 17.53 -16.46 -14.85
CA GLU A 142 18.04 -15.10 -15.13
C GLU A 142 17.24 -14.01 -14.39
N ALA A 143 16.04 -14.32 -13.88
CA ALA A 143 15.17 -13.36 -13.21
C ALA A 143 15.87 -12.57 -12.08
N PRO A 144 16.70 -13.18 -11.20
CA PRO A 144 17.47 -12.44 -10.20
C PRO A 144 18.33 -11.30 -10.78
N GLY A 145 18.96 -11.52 -11.93
CA GLY A 145 19.78 -10.50 -12.60
C GLY A 145 18.95 -9.35 -13.16
N ILE A 146 17.78 -9.65 -13.73
CA ILE A 146 16.85 -8.61 -14.22
C ILE A 146 16.32 -7.78 -13.05
N ILE A 147 15.94 -8.42 -11.94
CA ILE A 147 15.45 -7.74 -10.74
C ILE A 147 16.54 -6.83 -10.15
N ARG A 148 17.80 -7.28 -10.15
CA ARG A 148 18.94 -6.44 -9.73
C ARG A 148 19.10 -5.21 -10.61
N GLY A 149 18.99 -5.36 -11.93
CA GLY A 149 19.01 -4.22 -12.85
C GLY A 149 17.88 -3.22 -12.60
N LEU A 150 16.68 -3.69 -12.25
CA LEU A 150 15.57 -2.82 -11.82
C LEU A 150 15.88 -2.09 -10.51
N TYR A 151 16.47 -2.78 -9.53
CA TYR A 151 16.89 -2.21 -8.26
C TYR A 151 17.96 -1.13 -8.44
N GLU A 152 18.99 -1.39 -9.24
CA GLU A 152 20.04 -0.42 -9.57
C GLU A 152 19.47 0.80 -10.32
N GLY A 153 18.63 0.57 -11.32
CA GLY A 153 17.98 1.64 -12.06
C GLY A 153 17.13 2.56 -11.18
N GLN A 154 16.50 2.03 -10.13
CA GLN A 154 15.69 2.83 -9.20
C GLN A 154 16.53 3.49 -8.11
N THR A 155 17.45 2.76 -7.47
CA THR A 155 18.24 3.27 -6.34
C THR A 155 19.42 4.14 -6.76
N VAL A 156 20.11 3.80 -7.85
CA VAL A 156 21.22 4.61 -8.39
C VAL A 156 20.71 5.60 -9.42
N GLY A 157 19.90 5.12 -10.38
CA GLY A 157 19.46 5.95 -11.50
C GLY A 157 18.41 7.00 -11.15
N ARG A 158 17.58 6.75 -10.13
CA ARG A 158 16.47 7.64 -9.71
C ARG A 158 16.56 8.10 -8.27
N ASP A 159 17.61 7.70 -7.54
CA ASP A 159 17.84 8.03 -6.13
C ASP A 159 16.65 7.64 -5.22
N TRP A 160 16.05 6.48 -5.48
CA TRP A 160 14.99 5.94 -4.62
C TRP A 160 15.57 5.17 -3.43
N ASP A 161 14.88 5.24 -2.30
CA ASP A 161 15.19 4.52 -1.05
C ASP A 161 15.22 2.98 -1.19
N ASP A 162 14.70 2.39 -2.28
CA ASP A 162 14.73 0.95 -2.58
C ASP A 162 14.01 0.71 -3.92
N LEU A 163 13.92 -0.55 -4.34
CA LEU A 163 12.90 -1.01 -5.29
C LEU A 163 11.50 -0.55 -4.84
N GLY A 164 10.76 0.08 -5.75
CA GLY A 164 9.45 0.67 -5.46
C GLY A 164 8.34 -0.36 -5.24
N TYR A 165 8.48 -1.54 -5.83
CA TYR A 165 7.54 -2.66 -5.69
C TYR A 165 7.82 -3.45 -4.42
N ASN A 166 6.77 -3.94 -3.75
CA ASN A 166 6.92 -4.81 -2.59
C ASN A 166 7.31 -6.23 -3.00
N PHE A 167 6.81 -6.71 -4.14
CA PHE A 167 7.13 -8.03 -4.68
C PHE A 167 7.32 -7.97 -6.19
N VAL A 168 8.12 -8.88 -6.70
CA VAL A 168 8.27 -9.14 -8.14
C VAL A 168 7.92 -10.60 -8.41
N VAL A 169 7.22 -10.87 -9.51
CA VAL A 169 6.81 -12.21 -9.93
C VAL A 169 7.35 -12.48 -11.33
N ASP A 170 8.14 -13.54 -11.49
CA ASP A 170 8.66 -13.93 -12.80
C ASP A 170 7.66 -14.78 -13.61
N ARG A 171 7.99 -15.04 -14.87
CA ARG A 171 7.16 -15.84 -15.79
C ARG A 171 6.97 -17.30 -15.39
N CYS A 172 7.77 -17.82 -14.46
CA CYS A 172 7.63 -19.16 -13.89
C CYS A 172 6.81 -19.15 -12.58
N GLY A 173 6.30 -17.99 -12.15
CA GLY A 173 5.55 -17.86 -10.90
C GLY A 173 6.43 -17.78 -9.65
N THR A 174 7.76 -17.61 -9.80
CA THR A 174 8.62 -17.38 -8.64
C THR A 174 8.35 -15.98 -8.08
N ILE A 175 8.12 -15.91 -6.77
CA ILE A 175 7.90 -14.65 -6.06
C ILE A 175 9.19 -14.22 -5.39
N TYR A 176 9.62 -13.00 -5.66
CA TYR A 176 10.79 -12.37 -5.04
C TYR A 176 10.34 -11.26 -4.10
N GLU A 177 10.97 -11.20 -2.92
CA GLU A 177 10.88 -10.02 -2.06
C GLU A 177 11.46 -8.83 -2.80
N GLY A 178 10.64 -7.79 -3.01
CA GLY A 178 11.05 -6.50 -3.52
C GLY A 178 11.51 -5.62 -2.37
N ARG A 179 10.82 -4.52 -2.10
CA ARG A 179 11.14 -3.55 -1.04
C ARG A 179 11.40 -4.19 0.33
N ALA A 180 12.54 -3.83 0.92
CA ALA A 180 13.00 -4.27 2.23
C ALA A 180 12.10 -3.74 3.36
N GLY A 181 12.07 -4.47 4.47
CA GLY A 181 11.33 -4.09 5.69
C GLY A 181 10.44 -5.18 6.27
N GLY A 182 10.45 -6.38 5.69
CA GLY A 182 9.73 -7.55 6.21
C GLY A 182 8.52 -7.88 5.33
N THR A 183 8.59 -9.02 4.66
CA THR A 183 7.52 -9.49 3.76
C THR A 183 6.17 -9.65 4.46
N ASP A 184 6.16 -9.94 5.75
CA ASP A 184 4.99 -10.12 6.60
C ASP A 184 4.38 -8.80 7.12
N ARG A 185 5.05 -7.67 6.89
CA ARG A 185 4.61 -6.35 7.38
C ARG A 185 4.01 -5.49 6.26
N PRO A 186 3.17 -4.49 6.59
CA PRO A 186 2.62 -3.52 5.64
C PRO A 186 3.66 -2.44 5.28
N VAL A 187 4.77 -2.83 4.65
CA VAL A 187 5.83 -1.91 4.21
C VAL A 187 5.29 -0.99 3.10
N THR A 188 5.42 0.32 3.29
CA THR A 188 5.00 1.33 2.29
C THR A 188 5.93 1.31 1.07
N GLY A 189 5.36 1.13 -0.12
CA GLY A 189 6.06 1.11 -1.40
C GLY A 189 6.35 2.48 -2.01
N ALA A 190 6.87 2.46 -3.25
CA ALA A 190 7.01 3.62 -4.12
C ALA A 190 6.53 3.31 -5.56
N HIS A 191 5.51 2.47 -5.68
CA HIS A 191 5.06 1.89 -6.96
C HIS A 191 3.90 2.64 -7.60
N THR A 192 3.02 3.28 -6.84
CA THR A 192 1.81 3.94 -7.34
C THR A 192 1.66 5.31 -6.71
N GLN A 193 2.04 6.36 -7.45
CA GLN A 193 1.98 7.72 -6.96
C GLN A 193 0.56 8.07 -6.50
N GLY A 194 0.44 8.63 -5.29
CA GLY A 194 -0.82 8.91 -4.61
C GLY A 194 -1.38 7.73 -3.80
N PHE A 195 -1.02 6.48 -4.10
CA PHE A 195 -1.63 5.30 -3.47
C PHE A 195 -0.62 4.28 -2.92
N ASN A 196 0.59 4.72 -2.56
CA ASN A 196 1.59 3.85 -1.92
C ASN A 196 1.21 3.42 -0.48
N HIS A 197 0.35 4.20 0.19
CA HIS A 197 -0.06 3.94 1.57
C HIS A 197 -1.16 2.88 1.64
N ARG A 198 -1.01 1.94 2.59
CA ARG A 198 -1.95 0.83 2.84
C ARG A 198 -2.14 -0.09 1.64
N THR A 199 -1.16 -0.13 0.74
CA THR A 199 -1.19 -0.98 -0.45
C THR A 199 0.08 -1.79 -0.60
N THR A 200 0.00 -2.85 -1.41
CA THR A 200 1.14 -3.67 -1.83
C THR A 200 1.27 -3.60 -3.35
N GLY A 201 2.46 -3.24 -3.83
CA GLY A 201 2.79 -3.29 -5.26
C GLY A 201 3.39 -4.64 -5.65
N ILE A 202 2.77 -5.31 -6.62
CA ILE A 202 3.27 -6.56 -7.21
C ILE A 202 3.63 -6.29 -8.67
N ALA A 203 4.90 -6.45 -9.03
CA ALA A 203 5.35 -6.28 -10.41
C ALA A 203 5.54 -7.63 -11.11
N ALA A 204 4.81 -7.82 -12.20
CA ALA A 204 5.05 -8.89 -13.15
C ALA A 204 6.30 -8.58 -13.99
N LEU A 205 7.31 -9.45 -13.93
CA LEU A 205 8.58 -9.26 -14.62
C LEU A 205 8.40 -9.53 -16.13
N GLY A 206 8.29 -8.44 -16.91
CA GLY A 206 8.06 -8.46 -18.35
C GLY A 206 7.33 -7.22 -18.86
N THR A 207 6.98 -7.24 -20.15
CA THR A 207 6.10 -6.25 -20.82
C THR A 207 4.85 -6.97 -21.33
N PHE A 208 3.67 -6.56 -20.86
CA PHE A 208 2.38 -7.22 -21.14
C PHE A 208 1.38 -6.33 -21.89
N THR A 209 1.84 -5.75 -23.00
CA THR A 209 0.98 -4.95 -23.92
C THR A 209 -0.10 -5.81 -24.57
N GLU A 210 -0.99 -5.19 -25.34
CA GLU A 210 -2.02 -5.91 -26.09
C GLU A 210 -1.43 -7.05 -26.94
N GLY A 211 -2.09 -8.21 -26.92
CA GLY A 211 -1.65 -9.42 -27.62
C GLY A 211 -0.51 -10.20 -26.95
N ALA A 212 0.12 -9.65 -25.90
CA ALA A 212 1.15 -10.37 -25.16
C ALA A 212 0.57 -11.57 -24.39
N HIS A 213 1.32 -12.67 -24.35
CA HIS A 213 0.97 -13.82 -23.51
C HIS A 213 1.30 -13.53 -22.05
N VAL A 214 0.34 -13.80 -21.15
CA VAL A 214 0.53 -13.73 -19.69
C VAL A 214 0.58 -15.16 -19.13
N PRO A 215 1.72 -15.64 -18.62
CA PRO A 215 1.87 -16.99 -18.08
C PRO A 215 0.87 -17.29 -16.95
N SER A 216 0.32 -18.50 -16.93
CA SER A 216 -0.61 -18.96 -15.88
C SER A 216 0.04 -18.96 -14.50
N GLU A 217 1.28 -19.42 -14.42
CA GLU A 217 2.07 -19.55 -13.19
C GLU A 217 2.29 -18.18 -12.53
N MET A 218 2.52 -17.16 -13.35
CA MET A 218 2.62 -15.77 -12.92
C MET A 218 1.28 -15.28 -12.34
N LEU A 219 0.16 -15.56 -13.01
CA LEU A 219 -1.17 -15.16 -12.53
C LEU A 219 -1.53 -15.84 -11.21
N ASP A 220 -1.22 -17.12 -11.07
CA ASP A 220 -1.43 -17.88 -9.85
C ASP A 220 -0.60 -17.32 -8.69
N ALA A 221 0.66 -16.99 -8.94
CA ALA A 221 1.55 -16.37 -7.96
C ALA A 221 1.10 -14.97 -7.53
N ILE A 222 0.66 -14.13 -8.49
CA ILE A 222 0.08 -12.80 -8.19
C ILE A 222 -1.20 -12.96 -7.35
N ALA A 223 -2.05 -13.91 -7.69
CA ALA A 223 -3.29 -14.17 -6.94
C ALA A 223 -2.99 -14.68 -5.52
N ALA A 224 -2.01 -15.58 -5.34
CA ALA A 224 -1.59 -16.07 -4.03
C ALA A 224 -1.02 -14.94 -3.15
N LEU A 225 -0.18 -14.07 -3.71
CA LEU A 225 0.30 -12.87 -3.02
C LEU A 225 -0.84 -11.92 -2.64
N ALA A 226 -1.78 -11.65 -3.57
CA ALA A 226 -2.90 -10.77 -3.30
C ALA A 226 -3.83 -11.34 -2.22
N ALA A 227 -4.09 -12.65 -2.24
CA ALA A 227 -4.87 -13.35 -1.23
C ALA A 227 -4.24 -13.22 0.16
N TRP A 228 -2.93 -13.49 0.27
CA TRP A 228 -2.18 -13.39 1.53
C TRP A 228 -2.12 -11.94 2.03
N LYS A 229 -1.59 -11.05 1.17
CA LYS A 229 -1.89 -9.61 1.00
C LYS A 229 -3.05 -9.09 1.84
N LEU A 230 -4.22 -9.29 1.24
CA LEU A 230 -5.49 -8.76 1.68
C LEU A 230 -6.09 -9.56 2.83
N GLY A 231 -5.61 -10.79 3.06
CA GLY A 231 -6.03 -11.64 4.16
C GLY A 231 -5.66 -11.05 5.52
N THR A 232 -4.58 -10.27 5.61
CA THR A 232 -4.15 -9.63 6.87
C THR A 232 -5.13 -8.57 7.37
N SER A 233 -5.90 -7.94 6.47
CA SER A 233 -6.98 -6.99 6.80
C SER A 233 -8.37 -7.60 6.67
N GLY A 234 -8.48 -8.85 6.19
CA GLY A 234 -9.76 -9.46 5.84
C GLY A 234 -10.46 -8.82 4.64
N THR A 235 -9.72 -8.11 3.78
CA THR A 235 -10.28 -7.51 2.56
C THR A 235 -10.60 -8.59 1.53
N ASP A 236 -11.81 -8.59 0.96
CA ASP A 236 -12.17 -9.47 -0.17
C ASP A 236 -11.48 -8.96 -1.45
N PRO A 237 -10.66 -9.77 -2.14
CA PRO A 237 -9.96 -9.36 -3.35
C PRO A 237 -10.87 -8.87 -4.50
N ARG A 238 -12.16 -9.24 -4.48
CA ARG A 238 -13.16 -8.82 -5.48
C ARG A 238 -13.84 -7.48 -5.14
N ALA A 239 -13.69 -7.01 -3.91
CA ALA A 239 -14.34 -5.79 -3.46
C ALA A 239 -13.74 -4.53 -4.10
N GLU A 240 -14.47 -3.43 -3.95
CA GLU A 240 -13.93 -2.09 -4.09
C GLU A 240 -13.55 -1.54 -2.71
N VAL A 241 -12.50 -0.72 -2.68
CA VAL A 241 -11.96 -0.09 -1.48
C VAL A 241 -11.80 1.41 -1.73
N ARG A 242 -11.83 2.17 -0.63
CA ARG A 242 -11.64 3.62 -0.65
C ARG A 242 -10.20 3.95 -0.29
N LEU A 243 -9.47 4.56 -1.21
CA LEU A 243 -8.09 5.01 -1.01
C LEU A 243 -8.02 6.53 -1.13
N VAL A 244 -7.18 7.17 -0.31
CA VAL A 244 -6.97 8.62 -0.36
C VAL A 244 -5.69 8.91 -1.13
N SER A 245 -5.78 9.74 -2.16
CA SER A 245 -4.60 10.17 -2.92
C SER A 245 -3.70 11.03 -2.02
N SER A 246 -2.51 10.55 -1.69
CA SER A 246 -1.59 11.24 -0.76
C SER A 246 -0.92 12.47 -1.36
N ASN A 247 -0.94 12.63 -2.69
CA ASN A 247 -0.37 13.76 -3.40
C ASN A 247 -1.09 14.01 -4.74
N GLY A 248 -0.71 15.08 -5.45
CA GLY A 248 -1.35 15.48 -6.71
C GLY A 248 -0.81 14.81 -7.97
N GLY A 249 0.05 13.80 -7.86
CA GLY A 249 0.66 13.14 -9.01
C GLY A 249 -0.14 11.96 -9.58
N SER A 250 -1.18 11.51 -8.87
CA SER A 250 -2.07 10.44 -9.36
C SER A 250 -3.14 10.98 -10.31
N ARG A 251 -4.06 10.11 -10.75
CA ARG A 251 -5.31 10.51 -11.43
C ARG A 251 -6.20 11.44 -10.59
N TYR A 252 -5.95 11.49 -9.29
CA TYR A 252 -6.80 12.12 -8.30
C TYR A 252 -6.02 13.20 -7.55
N ALA A 253 -6.63 14.37 -7.39
CA ALA A 253 -6.04 15.46 -6.61
C ALA A 253 -5.73 15.00 -5.17
N ALA A 254 -4.70 15.58 -4.56
CA ALA A 254 -4.30 15.27 -3.19
C ALA A 254 -5.50 15.41 -2.22
N GLY A 255 -5.66 14.43 -1.32
CA GLY A 255 -6.77 14.35 -0.37
C GLY A 255 -8.08 13.78 -0.95
N THR A 256 -8.17 13.56 -2.27
CA THR A 256 -9.35 12.96 -2.88
C THR A 256 -9.46 11.48 -2.50
N THR A 257 -10.65 11.05 -2.10
CA THR A 257 -10.95 9.62 -1.92
C THR A 257 -11.38 9.02 -3.26
N ALA A 258 -10.60 8.07 -3.75
CA ALA A 258 -10.93 7.25 -4.92
C ALA A 258 -11.55 5.92 -4.47
N THR A 259 -12.56 5.45 -5.20
CA THR A 259 -13.05 4.07 -5.10
C THR A 259 -12.35 3.26 -6.18
N LEU A 260 -11.59 2.24 -5.78
CA LEU A 260 -10.79 1.39 -6.66
C LEU A 260 -11.00 -0.09 -6.28
N HIS A 261 -10.75 -1.02 -7.20
CA HIS A 261 -10.75 -2.43 -6.83
C HIS A 261 -9.65 -2.75 -5.80
N ALA A 262 -9.93 -3.70 -4.89
CA ALA A 262 -8.95 -4.18 -3.91
C ALA A 262 -7.71 -4.80 -4.58
N VAL A 263 -7.88 -5.36 -5.78
CA VAL A 263 -6.76 -5.69 -6.68
C VAL A 263 -6.92 -4.85 -7.94
N ALA A 264 -6.09 -3.82 -8.11
CA ALA A 264 -6.17 -2.86 -9.20
C ALA A 264 -4.91 -2.92 -10.08
N GLY A 265 -5.01 -2.48 -11.32
CA GLY A 265 -3.84 -2.21 -12.15
C GLY A 265 -3.27 -0.84 -11.83
N HIS A 266 -1.96 -0.62 -12.08
CA HIS A 266 -1.37 0.71 -11.90
C HIS A 266 -2.11 1.80 -12.69
N SER A 267 -2.58 1.49 -13.90
CA SER A 267 -3.36 2.39 -14.76
C SER A 267 -4.67 2.87 -14.13
N ASP A 268 -5.21 2.16 -13.14
CA ASP A 268 -6.45 2.55 -12.45
C ASP A 268 -6.21 3.75 -11.50
N GLY A 269 -5.00 3.84 -10.91
CA GLY A 269 -4.62 4.91 -9.99
C GLY A 269 -3.77 6.02 -10.60
N PHE A 270 -3.05 5.75 -11.70
CA PHE A 270 -2.03 6.63 -12.26
C PHE A 270 -2.11 6.73 -13.80
N MET A 271 -1.55 7.80 -14.36
CA MET A 271 -1.54 8.07 -15.81
C MET A 271 -0.48 7.24 -16.53
N THR A 272 -0.68 5.93 -16.61
CA THR A 272 0.26 4.98 -17.22
C THR A 272 -0.49 3.90 -18.02
N SER A 273 0.23 3.22 -18.91
CA SER A 273 -0.21 1.99 -19.59
C SER A 273 0.06 0.73 -18.75
N CYS A 274 0.89 0.81 -17.70
CA CYS A 274 1.17 -0.29 -16.77
C CYS A 274 -0.12 -0.73 -16.06
N PRO A 275 -0.44 -2.03 -15.90
CA PRO A 275 0.40 -3.21 -16.11
C PRO A 275 0.47 -3.74 -17.55
N GLY A 276 -0.02 -2.98 -18.52
CA GLY A 276 -0.17 -3.39 -19.91
C GLY A 276 -1.53 -4.03 -20.16
N ALA A 277 -2.05 -3.87 -21.38
CA ALA A 277 -3.42 -4.27 -21.71
C ALA A 277 -3.70 -5.76 -21.51
N ALA A 278 -2.73 -6.65 -21.80
CA ALA A 278 -2.91 -8.09 -21.63
C ALA A 278 -3.03 -8.46 -20.14
N LEU A 279 -2.15 -7.94 -19.27
CA LEU A 279 -2.22 -8.22 -17.83
C LEU A 279 -3.40 -7.51 -17.16
N GLN A 280 -3.74 -6.30 -17.59
CA GLN A 280 -4.94 -5.58 -17.13
C GLN A 280 -6.22 -6.41 -17.37
N ALA A 281 -6.33 -7.05 -18.54
CA ALA A 281 -7.47 -7.91 -18.86
C ALA A 281 -7.60 -9.15 -17.96
N ARG A 282 -6.51 -9.56 -17.28
CA ARG A 282 -6.50 -10.71 -16.36
C ARG A 282 -6.82 -10.37 -14.91
N LEU A 283 -6.95 -9.08 -14.56
CA LEU A 283 -7.26 -8.68 -13.18
C LEU A 283 -8.54 -9.30 -12.60
N PRO A 284 -9.66 -9.45 -13.36
CA PRO A 284 -10.84 -10.15 -12.86
C PRO A 284 -10.58 -11.61 -12.46
N ASP A 285 -9.74 -12.32 -13.22
CA ASP A 285 -9.36 -13.71 -12.93
C ASP A 285 -8.53 -13.78 -11.64
N ILE A 286 -7.55 -12.88 -11.50
CA ILE A 286 -6.70 -12.78 -10.30
C ILE A 286 -7.56 -12.50 -9.06
N ARG A 287 -8.50 -11.55 -9.13
CA ARG A 287 -9.42 -11.26 -8.02
C ARG A 287 -10.23 -12.49 -7.61
N THR A 288 -10.77 -13.19 -8.60
CA THR A 288 -11.58 -14.38 -8.35
C THR A 288 -10.73 -15.46 -7.71
N LEU A 289 -9.57 -15.79 -8.28
CA LEU A 289 -8.66 -16.80 -7.74
C LEU A 289 -8.17 -16.44 -6.32
N ALA A 290 -7.79 -15.19 -6.08
CA ALA A 290 -7.35 -14.74 -4.76
C ALA A 290 -8.45 -14.89 -3.70
N ALA A 291 -9.71 -14.56 -4.05
CA ALA A 291 -10.84 -14.77 -3.15
C ALA A 291 -11.07 -16.26 -2.83
N ARG A 292 -10.89 -17.16 -3.82
CA ARG A 292 -10.92 -18.61 -3.58
C ARG A 292 -9.84 -19.07 -2.63
N ILE A 293 -8.61 -18.58 -2.81
CA ILE A 293 -7.47 -18.90 -1.94
C ILE A 293 -7.73 -18.44 -0.50
N GLN A 294 -8.48 -17.34 -0.30
CA GLN A 294 -8.94 -16.88 1.01
C GLN A 294 -10.12 -17.70 1.59
N GLY A 295 -10.60 -18.74 0.90
CA GLY A 295 -11.75 -19.55 1.33
C GLY A 295 -13.10 -18.86 1.17
N ARG A 296 -13.23 -17.87 0.27
CA ARG A 296 -14.47 -17.09 0.06
C ARG A 296 -15.41 -17.64 -1.01
N ASP A 297 -15.23 -18.89 -1.41
CA ASP A 297 -16.18 -19.56 -2.30
C ASP A 297 -17.49 -19.80 -1.56
N THR A 298 -18.60 -19.37 -2.15
CA THR A 298 -19.93 -19.72 -1.64
C THR A 298 -20.23 -21.18 -2.00
N ALA A 299 -21.04 -21.87 -1.18
CA ALA A 299 -21.45 -23.25 -1.43
C ALA A 299 -22.05 -23.45 -2.85
N GLU A 300 -22.67 -22.42 -3.42
CA GLU A 300 -23.25 -22.44 -4.77
C GLU A 300 -22.20 -22.54 -5.89
N GLN A 301 -20.98 -22.03 -5.69
CA GLN A 301 -19.86 -22.17 -6.64
C GLN A 301 -19.12 -23.51 -6.50
N ALA A 302 -19.21 -24.15 -5.33
CA ALA A 302 -18.66 -25.49 -5.11
C ALA A 302 -19.53 -26.58 -5.75
N LEU A 303 -20.86 -26.45 -5.71
CA LEU A 303 -21.78 -27.41 -6.34
C LEU A 303 -21.88 -27.31 -7.87
N GLY A 304 -21.54 -26.15 -8.46
CA GLY A 304 -21.55 -25.97 -9.93
C GLY A 304 -20.40 -26.65 -10.69
N LYS A 305 -19.41 -27.23 -9.99
CA LYS A 305 -18.24 -27.88 -10.59
C LYS A 305 -18.30 -29.41 -10.65
N ASP A 306 -19.32 -30.04 -10.08
CA ASP A 306 -19.40 -31.51 -9.94
C ASP A 306 -20.24 -32.22 -11.02
N THR A 307 -20.31 -31.66 -12.24
CA THR A 307 -20.99 -32.31 -13.38
C THR A 307 -20.04 -32.90 -14.44
N GLY A 308 -18.74 -33.00 -14.14
CA GLY A 308 -17.80 -33.80 -14.91
C GLY A 308 -17.70 -35.24 -14.36
N PRO A 309 -17.71 -36.29 -15.20
CA PRO A 309 -17.63 -37.65 -14.69
C PRO A 309 -16.32 -37.87 -13.94
N PRO A 310 -16.32 -38.68 -12.86
CA PRO A 310 -15.19 -38.78 -11.96
C PRO A 310 -13.98 -39.39 -12.69
N VAL A 311 -12.86 -38.66 -12.68
CA VAL A 311 -11.56 -39.18 -13.10
C VAL A 311 -11.17 -40.28 -12.13
N ARG A 312 -11.29 -41.54 -12.57
CA ARG A 312 -10.76 -42.69 -11.84
C ARG A 312 -9.24 -42.55 -11.72
N ASN A 313 -8.77 -42.18 -10.54
CA ASN A 313 -7.39 -42.37 -10.11
C ASN A 313 -7.05 -43.87 -10.24
N THR A 314 -6.30 -44.23 -11.27
CA THR A 314 -5.72 -45.57 -11.42
C THR A 314 -4.23 -45.48 -11.11
N VAL A 315 -3.88 -45.55 -9.83
CA VAL A 315 -2.53 -45.89 -9.39
C VAL A 315 -2.65 -46.93 -8.28
N LYS A 316 -2.10 -48.11 -8.56
CA LYS A 316 -1.94 -49.33 -7.73
C LYS A 316 -3.12 -50.30 -7.71
N GLN A 317 -3.07 -51.27 -8.62
CA GLN A 317 -2.81 -52.69 -8.28
C GLN A 317 -2.65 -53.47 -9.59
N ASN A 318 -1.56 -54.24 -9.69
CA ASN A 318 -1.44 -55.54 -10.37
C ASN A 318 0.05 -55.90 -10.52
N ILE A 319 0.69 -56.16 -9.37
CA ILE A 319 1.73 -57.18 -9.28
C ILE A 319 0.98 -58.44 -8.86
N ALA A 320 0.72 -59.31 -9.84
CA ALA A 320 0.35 -60.73 -9.73
C ALA A 320 -0.56 -61.07 -10.93
N GLN A 321 0.05 -61.43 -12.05
CA GLN A 321 -0.43 -62.37 -13.08
C GLN A 321 0.42 -62.16 -14.33
N ASN A 322 1.63 -62.74 -14.31
CA ASN A 322 2.39 -63.09 -15.51
C ASN A 322 3.29 -64.29 -15.15
N GLU A 323 2.64 -65.36 -14.69
CA GLU A 323 3.17 -66.72 -14.67
C GLU A 323 2.14 -67.65 -15.31
N GLU A 324 1.66 -67.32 -16.53
CA GLU A 324 0.96 -68.31 -17.37
C GLU A 324 0.93 -67.88 -18.85
N HIS A 325 2.10 -67.68 -19.46
CA HIS A 325 2.25 -67.82 -20.93
C HIS A 325 3.72 -68.03 -21.30
N THR A 326 4.25 -69.16 -20.84
CA THR A 326 5.37 -69.84 -21.49
C THR A 326 4.92 -71.28 -21.70
N HIS A 327 4.11 -71.50 -22.74
CA HIS A 327 3.98 -72.76 -23.48
C HIS A 327 2.97 -72.56 -24.61
N GLU A 328 3.46 -72.14 -25.77
CA GLU A 328 3.23 -72.76 -27.09
C GLU A 328 4.19 -72.17 -28.12
#